data_AF-A0A813EKC6-F1
#
_entry.id   AF-A0A813EKC6-F1
#
_cell.length_a   1.000
_cell.length_b   1.000
_cell.length_c   1.000
_cell.angle_alpha   90.00
_cell.angle_beta   90.00
_cell.angle_gamma   90.00
#
_symmetry.space_group_name_H-M   'P 1'
#
loop_
_entity.id
_entity.type
_entity.pdbx_description
1 polymer ?
#
loop_
_entity_poly.entity_id
_entity_poly.type
_entity_poly.pdbx_seq_one_letter_code
_entity_poly.pdbx_strand_id
1 'polypeptide(L)'
;MGKKDKVVVEEEAAEEEEQEIKKSLYTSPLATPLITDKLLDRALKLLKKGVAEKQTRRGVPECTKAIRKGTKGICFLAGDIYPMDVFAHVPILCEEKGIHYCYVSSRHELGAACQTRRPISIVMVMEPKADATWAA
;
A
#
# COMPACT_ATOMS: atom_id res chain seq x y z
N MET A 1 8.26 -36.54 -28.20
CA MET A 1 7.59 -35.23 -28.14
C MET A 1 6.20 -35.43 -27.55
N GLY A 2 5.80 -34.67 -26.54
CA GLY A 2 4.43 -34.73 -25.98
C GLY A 2 4.28 -34.96 -24.47
N LYS A 3 5.36 -34.89 -23.66
CA LYS A 3 5.27 -35.08 -22.20
C LYS A 3 5.87 -33.95 -21.35
N LYS A 4 6.34 -32.87 -21.98
CA LYS A 4 6.88 -31.68 -21.29
C LYS A 4 5.92 -30.50 -21.24
N ASP A 5 4.97 -30.42 -22.18
CA ASP A 5 4.06 -29.27 -22.25
C ASP A 5 2.87 -29.38 -21.29
N LYS A 6 2.58 -30.58 -20.76
CA LYS A 6 1.42 -30.79 -19.87
C LYS A 6 1.69 -30.45 -18.40
N VAL A 7 2.95 -30.52 -17.96
CA VAL A 7 3.36 -30.23 -16.58
C VAL A 7 3.46 -28.73 -16.32
N VAL A 8 3.85 -27.95 -17.33
CA VAL A 8 4.00 -26.48 -17.21
C VAL A 8 2.63 -25.80 -17.09
N VAL A 9 1.62 -26.32 -17.77
CA VAL A 9 0.24 -25.77 -17.74
C VAL A 9 -0.46 -26.06 -16.41
N GLU A 10 -0.12 -27.16 -15.72
CA GLU A 10 -0.65 -27.48 -14.39
C GLU A 10 0.00 -26.63 -13.29
N GLU A 11 1.26 -26.20 -13.47
CA GLU A 11 1.95 -25.29 -12.55
C GLU A 11 1.45 -23.84 -12.66
N GLU A 12 1.20 -23.35 -13.88
CA GLU A 12 0.65 -22.00 -14.09
C GLU A 12 -0.79 -21.86 -13.57
N ALA A 13 -1.63 -22.91 -13.67
CA ALA A 13 -2.99 -22.89 -13.13
C ALA A 13 -3.02 -22.92 -11.59
N ALA A 14 -2.04 -23.57 -10.95
CA ALA A 14 -1.94 -23.61 -9.49
C ALA A 14 -1.49 -22.26 -8.89
N GLU A 15 -0.65 -21.51 -9.61
CA GLU A 15 -0.24 -20.16 -9.20
C GLU A 15 -1.34 -19.11 -9.40
N GLU A 16 -2.24 -19.32 -10.38
CA GLU A 16 -3.41 -18.45 -10.61
C GLU A 16 -4.53 -18.68 -9.57
N GLU A 17 -4.69 -19.91 -9.05
CA GLU A 17 -5.69 -20.21 -8.00
C GLU A 17 -5.23 -19.80 -6.58
N GLU A 18 -3.93 -19.73 -6.29
CA GLU A 18 -3.46 -19.28 -4.97
C GLU A 18 -3.52 -17.75 -4.76
N GLN A 19 -3.90 -17.01 -5.81
CA GLN A 19 -4.22 -15.58 -5.78
C GLN A 19 -5.72 -15.30 -5.63
N GLU A 20 -6.53 -16.29 -5.22
CA GLU A 20 -7.74 -15.95 -4.48
C GLU A 20 -7.33 -15.11 -3.27
N ILE A 21 -7.65 -13.82 -3.36
CA ILE A 21 -7.53 -12.84 -2.28
C ILE A 21 -8.09 -13.52 -1.03
N LYS A 22 -7.19 -14.00 -0.16
CA LYS A 22 -7.51 -14.29 1.24
C LYS A 22 -8.03 -12.99 1.80
N LYS A 23 -9.35 -12.76 1.69
CA LYS A 23 -10.07 -11.68 2.36
C LYS A 23 -9.54 -11.72 3.78
N SER A 24 -8.82 -10.67 4.16
CA SER A 24 -8.27 -10.59 5.50
C SER A 24 -9.44 -10.81 6.45
N LEU A 25 -9.33 -11.86 7.28
CA LEU A 25 -10.35 -12.21 8.28
C LEU A 25 -10.58 -11.07 9.28
N TYR A 26 -9.68 -10.09 9.29
CA TYR A 26 -9.68 -8.94 10.16
C TYR A 26 -9.53 -7.66 9.34
N THR A 27 -10.58 -6.84 9.36
CA THR A 27 -10.50 -5.43 8.98
C THR A 27 -10.71 -4.61 10.25
N SER A 28 -9.80 -3.69 10.50
CA SER A 28 -9.86 -2.77 11.62
C SER A 28 -11.12 -1.91 11.55
N PRO A 29 -11.84 -1.69 12.68
CA PRO A 29 -12.93 -0.73 12.75
C PRO A 29 -12.53 0.72 12.46
N LEU A 30 -11.22 1.04 12.53
CA LEU A 30 -10.68 2.37 12.21
C LEU A 30 -10.43 2.55 10.70
N ALA A 31 -10.66 1.52 9.87
CA ALA A 31 -10.43 1.56 8.43
C ALA A 31 -11.53 2.36 7.70
N THR A 32 -11.70 3.63 8.08
CA THR A 32 -12.59 4.60 7.48
C THR A 32 -11.76 5.83 7.10
N PRO A 33 -11.65 6.21 5.82
CA PRO A 33 -12.27 5.67 4.61
C PRO A 33 -11.49 4.48 4.00
N LEU A 34 -12.19 3.36 3.77
CA LEU A 34 -11.68 2.21 3.02
C LEU A 34 -11.83 2.46 1.52
N ILE A 35 -10.75 2.26 0.76
CA ILE A 35 -10.76 2.35 -0.69
C ILE A 35 -11.26 1.03 -1.28
N THR A 36 -12.20 1.13 -2.23
CA THR A 36 -12.72 0.00 -3.00
C THR A 36 -12.32 0.05 -4.48
N ASP A 37 -12.15 -1.15 -5.06
CA ASP A 37 -12.01 -1.50 -6.47
C ASP A 37 -11.29 -0.46 -7.36
N LYS A 38 -12.04 0.42 -8.04
CA LYS A 38 -11.52 1.35 -9.04
C LYS A 38 -10.57 2.40 -8.46
N LEU A 39 -10.76 2.80 -7.21
CA LEU A 39 -9.81 3.70 -6.55
C LEU A 39 -8.60 2.94 -6.06
N LEU A 40 -8.75 1.67 -5.67
CA LEU A 40 -7.67 0.82 -5.20
C LEU A 40 -6.65 0.60 -6.33
N ASP A 41 -7.11 0.27 -7.54
CA ASP A 41 -6.24 0.14 -8.72
C ASP A 41 -5.45 1.42 -9.01
N ARG A 42 -6.08 2.59 -8.86
CA ARG A 42 -5.45 3.89 -9.07
C ARG A 42 -4.43 4.20 -7.98
N ALA A 43 -4.77 3.93 -6.72
CA ALA A 43 -3.87 4.07 -5.58
C ALA A 43 -2.61 3.21 -5.73
N LEU A 44 -2.76 1.94 -6.14
CA LEU A 44 -1.64 1.03 -6.35
C LEU A 44 -0.77 1.45 -7.55
N LYS A 45 -1.37 1.95 -8.63
CA LYS A 45 -0.61 2.53 -9.76
C LYS A 45 0.19 3.76 -9.33
N LEU A 46 -0.41 4.65 -8.54
CA LEU A 46 0.27 5.83 -8.00
C LEU A 46 1.43 5.41 -7.09
N LEU A 47 1.21 4.43 -6.22
CA LEU A 47 2.23 3.91 -5.33
C LEU A 47 3.41 3.32 -6.11
N LYS A 48 3.15 2.51 -7.15
CA LYS A 48 4.20 1.94 -8.02
C LYS A 48 5.04 3.05 -8.69
N LYS A 49 4.42 4.14 -9.15
CA LYS A 49 5.14 5.31 -9.69
C LYS A 49 5.99 6.01 -8.63
N GLY A 50 5.42 6.27 -7.45
CA GLY A 50 6.15 6.91 -6.35
C GLY A 50 7.34 6.09 -5.83
N VAL A 51 7.27 4.76 -5.93
CA VAL A 51 8.39 3.84 -5.63
C VAL A 51 9.50 3.97 -6.66
N ALA A 52 9.15 4.03 -7.96
CA ALA A 52 10.13 4.23 -9.03
C ALA A 52 10.90 5.55 -8.86
N GLU A 53 10.22 6.61 -8.42
CA GLU A 53 10.81 7.93 -8.15
C GLU A 53 11.47 8.05 -6.77
N LYS A 54 11.44 6.99 -5.95
CA LYS A 54 11.97 6.96 -4.57
C LYS A 54 11.38 8.03 -3.63
N GLN A 55 10.18 8.54 -3.93
CA GLN A 55 9.45 9.53 -3.12
C GLN A 55 8.50 8.88 -2.09
N THR A 56 8.73 7.61 -1.76
CA THR A 56 7.95 6.89 -0.75
C THR A 56 8.67 6.79 0.58
N ARG A 57 7.89 6.78 1.67
CA ARG A 57 8.31 6.49 3.03
C ARG A 57 7.53 5.28 3.50
N ARG A 58 8.25 4.30 4.04
CA ARG A 58 7.69 2.97 4.31
C ARG A 58 7.73 2.71 5.81
N GLY A 59 6.59 2.27 6.35
CA GLY A 59 6.44 1.94 7.75
C GLY A 59 6.17 3.13 8.67
N VAL A 60 5.74 2.79 9.88
CA VAL A 60 5.33 3.73 10.95
C VAL A 60 6.43 4.73 11.33
N PRO A 61 7.69 4.33 11.61
CA PRO A 61 8.70 5.29 12.07
C PRO A 61 9.10 6.29 10.98
N GLU A 62 9.04 5.90 9.71
CA GLU A 62 9.35 6.79 8.60
C GLU A 62 8.20 7.77 8.31
N CYS A 63 6.96 7.27 8.30
CA CYS A 63 5.79 8.10 8.05
C CYS A 63 5.62 9.16 9.15
N THR A 64 5.72 8.77 10.42
CA THR A 64 5.64 9.71 11.55
C THR A 64 6.75 10.77 11.49
N LYS A 65 7.96 10.39 11.08
CA LYS A 65 9.06 11.35 10.88
C LYS A 65 8.79 12.33 9.74
N ALA A 66 8.24 11.86 8.62
CA ALA A 66 7.88 12.70 7.48
C ALA A 66 6.75 13.69 7.83
N ILE A 67 5.71 13.19 8.51
CA ILE A 67 4.61 14.00 9.02
C ILE A 67 5.16 15.06 10.00
N ARG A 68 5.97 14.67 10.98
CA ARG A 68 6.60 15.62 11.93
C ARG A 68 7.42 16.71 11.25
N LYS A 69 8.16 16.38 10.19
CA LYS A 69 8.91 17.34 9.35
C LYS A 69 8.05 18.27 8.50
N GLY A 70 6.74 18.05 8.43
CA GLY A 70 5.82 18.86 7.63
C GLY A 70 5.87 18.52 6.13
N THR A 71 6.35 17.33 5.78
CA THR A 71 6.26 16.85 4.40
C THR A 71 4.81 16.57 4.06
N LYS A 72 4.33 17.17 2.96
CA LYS A 72 2.98 16.93 2.44
C LYS A 72 2.97 15.73 1.50
N GLY A 73 1.81 15.10 1.37
CA GLY A 73 1.65 13.90 0.58
C GLY A 73 0.35 13.17 0.88
N ILE A 74 0.31 11.91 0.47
CA ILE A 74 -0.82 10.99 0.70
C ILE A 74 -0.32 9.78 1.48
N CYS A 75 -1.02 9.45 2.56
CA CYS A 75 -0.76 8.28 3.39
C CYS A 75 -1.71 7.13 3.02
N PHE A 76 -1.14 5.95 2.75
CA PHE A 76 -1.85 4.69 2.56
C PHE A 76 -1.65 3.82 3.79
N LEU A 77 -2.74 3.39 4.41
CA LEU A 77 -2.73 2.52 5.59
C LEU A 77 -3.37 1.19 5.22
N ALA A 78 -2.85 0.09 5.75
CA ALA A 78 -3.51 -1.20 5.65
C ALA A 78 -4.62 -1.32 6.71
N GLY A 79 -5.75 -1.92 6.34
CA GLY A 79 -6.89 -2.18 7.21
C GLY A 79 -6.75 -3.46 8.03
N ASP A 80 -5.87 -4.37 7.63
CA ASP A 80 -5.63 -5.68 8.26
C ASP A 80 -4.46 -5.66 9.27
N ILE A 81 -4.11 -4.48 9.79
CA ILE A 81 -3.00 -4.32 10.73
C ILE A 81 -3.44 -4.79 12.12
N TYR A 82 -2.65 -5.69 12.69
CA TYR A 82 -2.68 -6.06 14.10
C TYR A 82 -1.26 -5.94 14.66
N PRO A 83 -1.04 -5.30 15.82
CA PRO A 83 -2.00 -4.67 16.74
C PRO A 83 -2.38 -3.22 16.36
N MET A 84 -3.54 -2.77 16.85
CA MET A 84 -4.12 -1.45 16.58
C MET A 84 -3.29 -0.28 17.12
N ASP A 85 -2.65 -0.48 18.27
CA ASP A 85 -1.95 0.58 19.01
C ASP A 85 -0.79 1.18 18.21
N VAL A 86 -0.20 0.38 17.32
CA VAL A 86 0.96 0.76 16.53
C VAL A 86 0.61 1.77 15.43
N PHE A 87 -0.62 1.81 14.94
CA PHE A 87 -1.00 2.73 13.87
C PHE A 87 -2.05 3.77 14.25
N ALA A 88 -2.74 3.62 15.39
CA ALA A 88 -3.80 4.53 15.83
C ALA A 88 -3.36 6.01 15.93
N HIS A 89 -2.08 6.27 16.21
CA HIS A 89 -1.54 7.63 16.27
C HIS A 89 -1.29 8.27 14.90
N VAL A 90 -1.16 7.49 13.82
CA VAL A 90 -0.80 8.00 12.50
C VAL A 90 -1.95 8.80 11.85
N PRO A 91 -3.20 8.30 11.80
CA PRO A 91 -4.32 9.07 11.28
C PRO A 91 -4.54 10.40 12.01
N ILE A 92 -4.43 10.39 13.35
CA ILE A 92 -4.56 11.60 14.18
C ILE A 92 -3.51 12.65 13.78
N LEU A 93 -2.24 12.23 13.62
CA LEU A 93 -1.17 13.11 13.17
C LEU A 93 -1.37 13.59 11.72
N CYS A 94 -2.01 12.80 10.87
CA CYS A 94 -2.36 13.22 9.51
C CYS A 94 -3.44 14.31 9.54
N GLU A 95 -4.46 14.18 10.39
CA GLU A 95 -5.52 15.18 10.56
C GLU A 95 -4.99 16.51 11.10
N GLU A 96 -4.15 16.48 12.14
CA GLU A 96 -3.52 17.70 12.71
C GLU A 96 -2.72 18.49 11.67
N LYS A 97 -2.14 17.82 10.68
CA LYS A 97 -1.31 18.42 9.64
C LYS A 97 -2.02 18.62 8.30
N GLY A 98 -3.29 18.23 8.20
CA GLY A 98 -4.06 18.29 6.96
C GLY A 98 -3.51 17.40 5.84
N ILE A 99 -2.90 16.26 6.18
CA ILE A 99 -2.40 15.27 5.22
C ILE A 99 -3.52 14.28 4.88
N HIS A 100 -3.75 14.05 3.60
CA HIS A 100 -4.75 13.09 3.16
C HIS A 100 -4.29 11.66 3.44
N TYR A 101 -5.19 10.85 3.99
CA TYR A 101 -4.94 9.44 4.25
C TYR A 101 -6.08 8.57 3.72
N CYS A 102 -5.78 7.30 3.49
CA CYS A 102 -6.75 6.32 3.03
C CYS A 102 -6.38 4.91 3.46
N TYR A 103 -7.38 4.04 3.58
CA TYR A 103 -7.17 2.65 3.95
C TYR A 103 -7.30 1.72 2.74
N VAL A 104 -6.43 0.72 2.69
CA VAL A 104 -6.44 -0.40 1.75
C VAL A 104 -6.67 -1.67 2.57
N SER A 105 -7.46 -2.61 2.05
CA SER A 105 -7.87 -3.82 2.78
C SER A 105 -6.72 -4.76 3.13
N SER A 106 -5.64 -4.79 2.32
CA SER A 106 -4.54 -5.75 2.44
C SER A 106 -3.17 -5.09 2.55
N ARG A 107 -2.41 -5.44 3.61
CA ARG A 107 -0.97 -5.11 3.75
C ARG A 107 -0.06 -5.82 2.76
N HIS A 108 -0.50 -6.95 2.22
CA HIS A 108 0.29 -7.73 1.24
C HIS A 108 0.29 -7.02 -0.10
N GLU A 109 -0.87 -6.49 -0.51
CA GLU A 109 -1.03 -5.76 -1.75
C GLU A 109 -0.24 -4.44 -1.74
N LEU A 110 -0.25 -3.72 -0.61
CA LEU A 110 0.62 -2.56 -0.40
C LEU A 110 2.10 -2.92 -0.46
N GLY A 111 2.51 -4.04 0.15
CA GLY A 111 3.88 -4.55 0.07
C GLY A 111 4.32 -4.85 -1.37
N ALA A 112 3.45 -5.52 -2.13
CA ALA A 112 3.67 -5.84 -3.53
C ALA A 112 3.82 -4.58 -4.40
N ALA A 113 2.96 -3.57 -4.19
CA ALA A 113 3.06 -2.29 -4.89
C ALA A 113 4.33 -1.51 -4.54
N CYS A 114 4.86 -1.70 -3.33
CA CYS A 114 6.15 -1.16 -2.88
C CYS A 114 7.39 -1.95 -3.31
N GLN A 115 7.24 -3.00 -4.13
CA GLN A 115 8.33 -3.88 -4.58
C GLN A 115 9.12 -4.49 -3.42
N THR A 116 8.46 -4.81 -2.31
CA THR A 116 9.09 -5.47 -1.17
C THR A 116 8.50 -6.86 -0.95
N ARG A 117 9.33 -7.77 -0.45
CA ARG A 117 8.90 -9.11 -0.02
C ARG A 117 8.22 -9.10 1.34
N ARG A 118 8.36 -8.01 2.11
CA ARG A 118 7.78 -7.90 3.46
C ARG A 118 6.43 -7.16 3.40
N PRO A 119 5.39 -7.63 4.10
CA PRO A 119 4.13 -6.89 4.18
C PRO A 119 4.37 -5.53 4.83
N ILE A 120 3.76 -4.48 4.27
CA ILE A 120 3.90 -3.11 4.78
C ILE A 120 2.55 -2.66 5.34
N SER A 121 2.59 -2.13 6.56
CA SER A 121 1.41 -1.59 7.24
C SER A 121 1.05 -0.18 6.77
N ILE A 122 2.03 0.70 6.58
CA ILE A 122 1.81 2.11 6.24
C ILE A 122 2.81 2.55 5.19
N VAL A 123 2.34 3.27 4.19
CA VAL A 123 3.18 3.91 3.18
C VAL A 123 2.74 5.34 2.98
N MET A 124 3.67 6.27 3.01
CA MET A 124 3.42 7.65 2.64
C MET A 124 4.09 7.93 1.30
N VAL A 125 3.30 8.41 0.33
CA VAL A 125 3.81 8.97 -0.92
C VAL A 125 3.94 10.47 -0.70
N MET A 126 5.16 10.99 -0.77
CA MET A 126 5.40 12.43 -0.64
C MET A 126 5.01 13.13 -1.94
N GLU A 127 4.66 14.41 -1.84
CA GLU A 127 4.51 15.24 -3.03
C GLU A 127 5.81 15.23 -3.87
N PRO A 128 5.67 15.19 -5.20
CA PRO A 128 6.82 15.30 -6.08
C PRO A 128 7.47 16.67 -5.85
N LYS A 129 8.81 16.70 -5.81
CA LYS A 129 9.52 17.97 -6.00
C LYS A 129 9.25 18.45 -7.42
N ALA A 130 9.26 19.76 -7.64
CA ALA A 130 8.86 20.47 -8.86
C ALA A 130 9.47 19.96 -10.19
N ASP A 131 10.45 19.06 -10.13
CA ASP A 131 11.14 18.47 -11.29
C ASP A 131 10.57 17.11 -11.73
N ALA A 132 9.49 16.61 -11.11
CA ALA A 132 8.88 15.34 -11.50
C ALA A 132 7.96 15.49 -12.72
N THR A 133 8.14 14.62 -13.70
CA THR A 133 7.52 14.63 -15.04
C THR A 133 6.00 14.41 -15.09
N TRP A 134 5.33 14.34 -13.94
CA TRP A 134 3.87 14.20 -13.83
C TRP A 134 3.17 15.39 -13.15
N ALA A 135 3.92 16.46 -12.82
CA ALA A 135 3.39 17.69 -12.24
C ALA A 135 2.82 18.68 -13.29
N ALA A 136 2.56 18.22 -14.52
CA ALA A 136 1.93 18.97 -15.60
C ALA A 136 0.61 18.33 -16.02
#